data_AF-A0A1Q9XNY1-F1
#
_entry.id   AF-A0A1Q9XNY1-F1
#
_cell.length_a   1.000
_cell.length_b   1.000
_cell.length_c   1.000
_cell.angle_alpha   90.00
_cell.angle_beta   90.00
_cell.angle_gamma   90.00
#
_symmetry.space_group_name_H-M   'P 1'
#
loop_
_entity.id
_entity.type
_entity.pdbx_description
1 polymer ?
#
loop_
_entity_poly.entity_id
_entity_poly.type
_entity_poly.pdbx_seq_one_letter_code
_entity_poly.pdbx_strand_id
1 'polypeptide(L)'
;MSHQQVQRKGRIDKPKYLVRLPDGMRERISKKAKTAQRSMNMEIIHRLSCSFEAEDDIRRLEAALDSALELNRFLRKELAQHQPSMFQEQGALV
;
A
#
# COMPACT_ATOMS: atom_id res chain seq x y z
N MET A 1 49.82 33.03 2.36
CA MET A 1 49.66 32.24 3.59
C MET A 1 48.30 32.61 4.19
N SER A 2 47.20 32.00 3.73
CA SER A 2 46.49 30.90 4.44
C SER A 2 45.90 31.40 5.77
N HIS A 3 44.59 31.46 6.00
CA HIS A 3 43.64 30.35 5.89
C HIS A 3 42.23 30.86 5.65
N GLN A 4 41.61 30.35 4.60
CA GLN A 4 40.23 30.53 4.26
C GLN A 4 39.38 29.76 5.28
N GLN A 5 38.77 30.46 6.24
CA GLN A 5 37.60 29.95 6.96
C GLN A 5 36.45 29.84 5.95
N VAL A 6 36.39 28.71 5.25
CA VAL A 6 35.24 28.39 4.40
C VAL A 6 34.09 28.02 5.32
N GLN A 7 33.17 28.97 5.45
CA GLN A 7 31.84 28.86 6.00
C GLN A 7 31.23 27.50 5.61
N ARG A 8 31.06 26.58 6.57
CA ARG A 8 30.13 25.46 6.44
C ARG A 8 28.70 26.00 6.59
N LYS A 9 28.28 26.74 5.56
CA LYS A 9 26.97 27.33 5.39
C LYS A 9 25.91 26.23 5.54
N GLY A 10 25.00 26.45 6.48
CA GLY A 10 23.95 25.56 6.97
C GLY A 10 23.51 24.44 6.01
N ARG A 11 24.03 23.23 6.25
CA ARG A 11 23.33 22.02 5.84
C ARG A 11 22.13 21.95 6.76
N ILE A 12 20.92 22.15 6.24
CA ILE A 12 19.70 21.82 6.99
C ILE A 12 19.81 20.32 7.29
N ASP A 13 20.22 19.99 8.50
CA ASP A 13 20.41 18.61 8.92
C ASP A 13 19.03 17.96 8.95
N LYS A 14 18.76 17.08 7.99
CA LYS A 14 17.58 16.21 8.04
C LYS A 14 17.58 15.49 9.39
N PRO A 15 16.41 15.36 10.06
CA PRO A 15 16.33 14.69 11.34
C PRO A 15 16.92 13.28 11.23
N LYS A 16 17.78 12.93 12.18
CA LYS A 16 18.42 11.62 12.26
C LYS A 16 17.79 10.85 13.41
N TYR A 17 17.41 9.62 13.14
CA TYR A 17 16.84 8.73 14.15
C TYR A 17 17.78 7.53 14.37
N LEU A 18 18.12 7.26 15.63
CA LEU A 18 18.95 6.11 15.99
C LEU A 18 18.05 4.92 16.28
N VAL A 19 18.08 3.90 15.42
CA VAL A 19 17.33 2.66 15.61
C VAL A 19 18.26 1.57 16.14
N ARG A 20 17.85 0.92 17.24
CA ARG A 20 18.51 -0.29 17.73
C ARG A 20 17.94 -1.48 16.97
N LEU A 21 18.74 -2.06 16.09
CA LEU A 21 18.36 -3.23 15.31
C LEU A 21 18.62 -4.50 16.13
N PRO A 22 17.71 -5.49 16.11
CA PRO A 22 17.98 -6.81 16.67
C PRO A 22 19.07 -7.53 15.86
N ASP A 23 19.64 -8.56 16.46
CA ASP A 23 20.75 -9.33 15.90
C ASP A 23 20.47 -9.82 14.47
N GLY A 24 21.46 -9.68 13.59
CA GLY A 24 21.39 -10.10 12.19
C GLY A 24 20.55 -9.18 11.27
N MET A 25 19.77 -8.24 11.82
CA MET A 25 18.90 -7.38 11.01
C MET A 25 19.71 -6.38 10.17
N ARG A 26 20.83 -5.86 10.71
CA ARG A 26 21.71 -4.95 9.99
C ARG A 26 22.33 -5.62 8.76
N GLU A 27 22.81 -6.84 8.91
CA GLU A 27 23.41 -7.66 7.85
C GLU A 27 22.36 -7.95 6.77
N ARG A 28 21.14 -8.30 7.18
CA ARG A 28 20.00 -8.51 6.27
C ARG A 28 19.68 -7.26 5.44
N ILE A 29 19.61 -6.09 6.07
CA ILE A 29 19.40 -4.81 5.38
C ILE A 29 20.56 -4.50 4.44
N SER A 30 21.80 -4.69 4.89
CA SER A 30 22.99 -4.46 4.06
C SER A 30 22.99 -5.30 2.80
N LYS A 31 22.67 -6.61 2.92
CA LYS A 31 22.59 -7.52 1.77
C LYS A 31 21.51 -7.07 0.78
N LYS A 32 20.32 -6.71 1.27
CA LYS A 32 19.21 -6.24 0.41
C LYS A 32 19.56 -4.92 -0.28
N ALA A 33 20.15 -3.97 0.43
CA ALA A 33 20.61 -2.71 -0.13
C ALA A 33 21.64 -2.91 -1.25
N LYS A 34 22.62 -3.80 -1.06
CA LYS A 34 23.61 -4.17 -2.09
C LYS A 34 22.94 -4.77 -3.33
N THR A 35 22.04 -5.74 -3.16
CA THR A 35 21.31 -6.35 -4.27
C THR A 35 20.45 -5.32 -5.02
N ALA A 36 19.85 -4.37 -4.30
CA ALA A 36 19.04 -3.30 -4.89
C ALA A 36 19.87 -2.10 -5.41
N GLN A 37 21.21 -2.16 -5.35
CA GLN A 37 22.13 -1.06 -5.72
C GLN A 37 21.81 0.27 -5.03
N ARG A 38 21.43 0.21 -3.74
CA ARG A 38 21.09 1.37 -2.90
C ARG A 38 21.97 1.44 -1.67
N SER A 39 22.07 2.63 -1.08
CA SER A 39 22.63 2.76 0.27
C SER A 39 21.70 2.10 1.29
N MET A 40 22.22 1.68 2.44
CA MET A 40 21.38 1.13 3.52
C MET A 40 20.29 2.11 3.96
N ASN A 41 20.61 3.42 4.01
CA ASN A 41 19.61 4.44 4.33
C ASN A 41 18.50 4.47 3.29
N MET A 42 18.84 4.43 1.99
CA MET A 42 17.83 4.38 0.94
C MET A 42 16.98 3.11 1.00
N GLU A 43 17.56 1.96 1.33
CA GLU A 43 16.80 0.72 1.49
C GLU A 43 15.86 0.78 2.69
N ILE A 44 16.28 1.37 3.82
CA ILE A 44 15.42 1.58 4.99
C ILE A 44 14.24 2.50 4.63
N ILE A 45 14.52 3.64 4.01
CA ILE A 45 13.47 4.59 3.59
C ILE A 45 12.52 3.94 2.57
N HIS A 46 13.03 3.21 1.60
CA HIS A 46 12.19 2.50 0.62
C HIS A 46 11.26 1.50 1.30
N ARG A 47 11.75 0.71 2.26
CA ARG A 47 10.91 -0.23 3.00
C ARG A 47 9.82 0.46 3.81
N LEU A 48 10.13 1.59 4.45
CA LEU A 48 9.16 2.38 5.20
C LEU A 48 8.10 3.01 4.27
N SER A 49 8.51 3.52 3.09
CA SER A 49 7.57 4.03 2.08
C SER A 49 6.61 2.93 1.64
N CYS A 50 7.14 1.78 1.25
CA CYS A 50 6.32 0.65 0.83
C CYS A 50 5.39 0.14 1.94
N SER A 51 5.78 0.20 3.22
CA SER A 51 4.86 -0.19 4.30
C SER A 51 3.69 0.79 4.44
N PHE A 52 3.94 2.10 4.33
CA PHE A 52 2.86 3.09 4.38
C PHE A 52 1.94 3.01 3.15
N GLU A 53 2.51 2.84 1.96
CA GLU A 53 1.75 2.64 0.73
C GLU A 53 0.87 1.38 0.81
N ALA A 54 1.41 0.28 1.34
CA ALA A 54 0.64 -0.94 1.53
C ALA A 54 -0.52 -0.77 2.53
N GLU A 55 -0.31 -0.03 3.62
CA GLU A 55 -1.40 0.30 4.56
C GLU A 55 -2.51 1.11 3.88
N ASP A 56 -2.16 2.08 3.05
CA ASP A 56 -3.14 2.89 2.31
C ASP A 56 -3.87 2.08 1.24
N ASP A 57 -3.17 1.19 0.53
CA ASP A 57 -3.78 0.32 -0.46
C ASP A 57 -4.73 -0.69 0.18
N ILE A 58 -4.39 -1.22 1.36
CA ILE A 58 -5.30 -2.08 2.14
C ILE A 58 -6.58 -1.31 2.47
N ARG A 59 -6.49 -0.09 3.00
CA ARG A 59 -7.67 0.74 3.31
C ARG A 59 -8.55 1.00 2.09
N ARG A 60 -7.93 1.29 0.93
CA ARG A 60 -8.65 1.50 -0.33
C ARG A 60 -9.37 0.23 -0.79
N LEU A 61 -8.71 -0.93 -0.66
CA LEU A 61 -9.30 -2.23 -1.01
C LEU A 61 -10.47 -2.57 -0.09
N GLU A 62 -10.37 -2.31 1.21
CA GLU A 62 -11.45 -2.49 2.17
C GLU A 62 -12.68 -1.66 1.77
N ALA A 63 -12.50 -0.36 1.51
CA ALA A 63 -13.59 0.52 1.08
C ALA A 63 -14.23 0.10 -0.25
N ALA A 64 -13.40 -0.36 -1.21
CA ALA A 64 -13.89 -0.85 -2.49
C ALA A 64 -14.68 -2.16 -2.34
N LEU A 65 -14.23 -3.05 -1.45
CA LEU A 65 -14.91 -4.31 -1.14
C LEU A 65 -16.27 -4.05 -0.49
N ASP A 66 -16.34 -3.14 0.48
CA ASP A 66 -17.60 -2.76 1.13
C ASP A 66 -18.61 -2.23 0.10
N SER A 67 -18.16 -1.30 -0.76
CA SER A 67 -19.00 -0.74 -1.83
C SER A 67 -19.50 -1.82 -2.80
N ALA A 68 -18.61 -2.75 -3.19
CA ALA A 68 -18.97 -3.84 -4.09
C ALA A 68 -19.97 -4.82 -3.46
N LEU A 69 -19.83 -5.12 -2.17
CA LEU A 69 -20.75 -5.97 -1.43
C LEU A 69 -22.13 -5.32 -1.27
N GLU A 70 -22.18 -4.01 -1.00
CA GLU A 70 -23.43 -3.25 -0.95
C GLU A 70 -24.14 -3.27 -2.30
N LEU A 71 -23.42 -2.99 -3.38
CA LEU A 71 -23.98 -3.04 -4.73
C LEU A 71 -24.47 -4.45 -5.09
N ASN A 72 -23.68 -5.49 -4.77
CA ASN A 72 -24.08 -6.87 -5.03
C ASN A 72 -25.36 -7.24 -4.26
N ARG A 73 -25.46 -6.81 -3.00
CA ARG A 73 -26.67 -7.00 -2.19
C ARG A 73 -27.88 -6.28 -2.78
N PHE A 74 -27.68 -5.05 -3.26
CA PHE A 74 -28.72 -4.26 -3.92
C PHE A 74 -29.22 -4.96 -5.19
N LEU A 75 -28.31 -5.31 -6.11
CA LEU A 75 -28.65 -5.97 -7.38
C LEU A 75 -29.35 -7.32 -7.16
N ARG A 76 -28.93 -8.09 -6.16
CA ARG A 76 -29.61 -9.34 -5.78
C ARG A 76 -31.05 -9.13 -5.33
N LYS A 77 -31.31 -8.05 -4.57
CA LYS A 77 -32.69 -7.71 -4.16
C LYS A 77 -33.53 -7.31 -5.36
N GLU A 78 -32.98 -6.51 -6.27
CA GLU A 78 -33.70 -6.01 -7.44
C GLU A 78 -34.02 -7.12 -8.46
N LEU A 79 -33.07 -8.03 -8.71
CA LEU A 79 -33.28 -9.22 -9.52
C LEU A 79 -34.36 -10.13 -8.93
N ALA A 80 -34.36 -10.32 -7.61
CA ALA A 80 -35.40 -11.12 -6.95
C ALA A 80 -36.80 -10.49 -7.07
N GLN A 81 -36.89 -9.16 -7.15
CA GLN A 81 -38.15 -8.44 -7.34
C GLN A 81 -38.69 -8.50 -8.78
N HIS A 82 -37.81 -8.62 -9.78
CA HIS A 82 -38.16 -8.63 -11.20
C HIS A 82 -38.16 -10.04 -11.84
N GLN A 83 -38.00 -11.11 -11.04
CA GLN A 83 -38.11 -12.51 -11.48
C GLN A 83 -39.50 -13.20 -11.32
N PRO A 84 -40.68 -12.55 -11.20
CA PRO A 84 -41.92 -13.25 -11.47
C PRO A 84 -42.18 -13.31 -12.99
N SER A 85 -42.66 -14.45 -13.48
CA SER A 85 -43.36 -14.67 -14.77
C SER A 85 -42.59 -14.86 -16.09
N MET A 86 -41.47 -15.59 -16.14
CA MET A 86 -40.99 -16.20 -17.41
C MET A 86 -41.35 -17.69 -17.59
N PHE A 87 -41.93 -18.32 -16.55
CA PHE A 87 -42.23 -19.77 -16.56
C PHE A 87 -43.72 -20.14 -16.65
N GLN A 88 -44.62 -19.17 -16.90
CA GLN A 88 -46.07 -19.47 -16.96
C GLN A 88 -46.69 -19.47 -18.36
N GLU A 89 -45.98 -19.07 -19.44
CA GLU A 89 -46.59 -19.01 -20.78
C GLU A 89 -46.30 -20.21 -21.71
N GLN A 90 -45.36 -21.11 -21.38
CA GLN A 90 -45.08 -22.28 -22.24
C GLN A 90 -45.91 -23.54 -21.90
N GLY A 91 -46.83 -23.46 -20.94
CA GLY A 91 -47.71 -24.58 -20.54
C GLY A 91 -49.11 -24.57 -21.15
N ALA A 92 -49.44 -23.62 -22.03
CA ALA A 92 -50.81 -23.40 -22.53
C ALA A 92 -50.92 -23.39 -24.05
N LEU A 93 -50.24 -24.31 -24.74
CA LEU A 93 -50.57 -24.69 -26.13
C LEU A 93 -50.38 -26.20 -26.28
N VAL A 94 -51.40 -26.96 -25.86
CA VAL A 94 -51.69 -28.34 -26.27
C VAL A 94 -53.02 -28.31 -27.00
#